data_AF-A0A1Y2AL00-F1
#
_entry.id   AF-A0A1Y2AL00-F1
#
_cell.length_a   1.000
_cell.length_b   1.000
_cell.length_c   1.000
_cell.angle_alpha   90.00
_cell.angle_beta   90.00
_cell.angle_gamma   90.00
#
_symmetry.space_group_name_H-M   'P 1'
#
loop_
_entity.id
_entity.type
_entity.pdbx_description
1 polymer ?
#
loop_
_entity_poly.entity_id
_entity_poly.type
_entity_poly.pdbx_seq_one_letter_code
_entity_poly.pdbx_strand_id
1 'polypeptide(L)'
;MSTATTDNYFTIAKEDDNSASHVPALDSTDTPRVRRIAAAVERSRLEYLPEHAYVEREWFLKSSPRSHIKPKIDRQCLEYTTTKLYCRGEYAKALEQILEAFQTTGEPEPMSQELLDIGIRSAIGANDPVNAVGLARLGKSSWKRIQAGGAATAADAFNFANLPFDAFEPLITSISTFGLQAPILERLLATIDRVAEKSDVLKDFRSMVLAAKMRRQEPGNSIFETSIPSSSLPEAQLDRAEGTHQVDDVVALALALRLENDVDLRGALLRLGKGAGDVETKAKGVREL
;
A
#
# COMPACT_ATOMS: atom_id res chain seq x y z
N MET A 1 -0.30 -29.43 -38.15
CA MET A 1 -0.34 -30.30 -36.94
C MET A 1 -1.76 -30.30 -36.43
N SER A 2 -2.34 -31.48 -36.19
CA SER A 2 -3.72 -31.60 -35.71
C SER A 2 -3.76 -31.27 -34.22
N THR A 3 -4.73 -30.46 -33.78
CA THR A 3 -4.88 -30.13 -32.35
C THR A 3 -5.46 -31.31 -31.58
N ALA A 4 -4.93 -31.56 -30.39
CA ALA A 4 -5.40 -32.67 -29.55
C ALA A 4 -6.80 -32.36 -28.99
N THR A 5 -7.77 -33.20 -29.31
CA THR A 5 -9.10 -33.26 -28.74
C THR A 5 -9.30 -34.60 -28.02
N THR A 6 -10.31 -34.68 -27.16
CA THR A 6 -10.62 -35.87 -26.34
C THR A 6 -10.73 -37.16 -27.16
N ASP A 7 -11.15 -37.05 -28.43
CA ASP A 7 -11.41 -38.18 -29.31
C ASP A 7 -10.19 -38.63 -30.13
N ASN A 8 -9.16 -37.80 -30.27
CA ASN A 8 -7.98 -38.08 -31.10
C ASN A 8 -6.66 -38.24 -30.30
N TYR A 9 -6.75 -38.16 -28.97
CA TYR A 9 -5.61 -38.20 -28.05
C TYR A 9 -4.69 -39.42 -28.26
N PHE A 10 -5.28 -40.63 -28.38
CA PHE A 10 -4.51 -41.86 -28.57
C PHE A 10 -3.88 -41.97 -29.96
N THR A 11 -4.49 -41.35 -30.96
CA THR A 11 -3.99 -41.34 -32.34
C THR A 11 -2.77 -40.43 -32.45
N ILE A 12 -2.83 -39.26 -31.83
CA ILE A 12 -1.71 -38.30 -31.77
C ILE A 12 -0.55 -38.87 -30.95
N ALA A 13 -0.84 -39.51 -29.80
CA ALA A 13 0.20 -40.17 -29.00
C ALA A 13 0.94 -41.28 -29.78
N LYS A 14 0.25 -41.96 -30.70
CA LYS A 14 0.85 -43.01 -31.54
C LYS A 14 1.68 -42.43 -32.69
N GLU A 15 1.27 -41.28 -33.24
CA GLU A 15 2.07 -40.53 -34.22
C GLU A 15 3.34 -39.94 -33.59
N ASP A 16 3.28 -39.55 -32.32
CA ASP A 16 4.44 -39.10 -31.53
C ASP A 16 5.46 -40.23 -31.30
N ASP A 17 5.00 -41.44 -30.98
CA ASP A 17 5.89 -42.60 -30.81
C ASP A 17 6.62 -42.95 -32.13
N ASN A 18 5.95 -42.78 -33.26
CA ASN A 18 6.52 -43.03 -34.59
C ASN A 18 7.49 -41.92 -35.05
N SER A 19 7.34 -40.70 -34.56
CA SER A 19 8.24 -39.58 -34.88
C SER A 19 9.44 -39.50 -33.92
N ALA A 20 9.29 -39.95 -32.67
CA ALA A 20 10.38 -40.06 -31.70
C ALA A 20 11.37 -41.19 -32.01
N SER A 21 10.99 -42.17 -32.82
CA SER A 21 11.84 -43.29 -33.25
C SER A 21 12.79 -42.94 -34.39
N HIS A 22 12.68 -41.75 -34.99
CA HIS A 22 13.52 -41.31 -36.12
C HIS A 22 14.62 -40.29 -35.77
N VAL A 23 14.78 -39.93 -34.49
CA VAL A 23 15.83 -39.00 -34.02
C VAL A 23 17.11 -39.78 -33.70
N PRO A 24 18.28 -39.44 -34.26
CA PRO A 24 19.52 -40.15 -34.00
C PRO A 24 19.93 -40.00 -32.53
N ALA A 25 20.40 -41.11 -31.95
CA ALA A 25 20.62 -41.28 -30.53
C ALA A 25 21.62 -40.29 -29.94
N LEU A 26 21.15 -39.51 -28.96
CA LEU A 26 21.97 -38.88 -27.92
C LEU A 26 21.75 -39.63 -26.60
N ASP A 27 22.88 -40.03 -26.02
CA ASP A 27 23.21 -40.57 -24.70
C ASP A 27 22.34 -41.65 -24.02
N SER A 28 23.04 -42.68 -23.57
CA SER A 28 22.55 -44.00 -23.14
C SER A 28 21.97 -44.07 -21.72
N THR A 29 21.27 -43.04 -21.26
CA THR A 29 20.45 -43.10 -20.04
C THR A 29 19.03 -42.58 -20.23
N ASP A 30 18.62 -42.31 -21.48
CA ASP A 30 17.28 -41.82 -21.78
C ASP A 30 16.31 -42.97 -22.04
N THR A 31 15.62 -43.38 -20.99
CA THR A 31 14.45 -44.26 -21.15
C THR A 31 13.40 -43.58 -22.04
N PRO A 32 12.62 -44.33 -22.84
CA PRO A 32 11.57 -43.77 -23.70
C PRO A 32 10.51 -42.96 -22.92
N ARG A 33 10.45 -43.11 -21.60
CA ARG A 33 9.66 -42.25 -20.72
C ARG A 33 10.22 -40.83 -20.60
N VAL A 34 11.54 -40.69 -20.45
CA VAL A 34 12.21 -39.38 -20.32
C VAL A 34 12.07 -38.57 -21.60
N ARG A 35 12.22 -39.22 -22.77
CA ARG A 35 11.98 -38.58 -24.07
C ARG A 35 10.54 -38.13 -24.27
N ARG A 36 9.56 -38.93 -23.82
CA ARG A 36 8.14 -38.53 -23.83
C ARG A 36 7.87 -37.33 -22.93
N ILE A 37 8.48 -37.29 -21.75
CA ILE A 37 8.35 -36.15 -20.83
C ILE A 37 9.00 -34.90 -21.44
N ALA A 38 10.21 -35.00 -22.00
CA ALA A 38 10.89 -33.87 -22.62
C ALA A 38 10.12 -33.30 -23.82
N ALA A 39 9.60 -34.17 -24.69
CA ALA A 39 8.79 -33.76 -25.82
C ALA A 39 7.47 -33.09 -25.38
N ALA A 40 6.81 -33.62 -24.34
CA ALA A 40 5.61 -33.00 -23.77
C ALA A 40 5.88 -31.64 -23.10
N VAL A 41 7.03 -31.46 -22.46
CA VAL A 41 7.44 -30.20 -21.83
C VAL A 41 7.78 -29.13 -22.86
N GLU A 42 8.46 -29.48 -23.95
CA GLU A 42 8.71 -28.52 -25.04
C GLU A 42 7.41 -28.16 -25.78
N ARG A 43 6.49 -29.13 -25.94
CA ARG A 43 5.17 -28.86 -26.53
C ARG A 43 4.32 -27.94 -25.64
N SER A 44 4.32 -28.13 -24.32
CA SER A 44 3.60 -27.24 -23.40
C SER A 44 4.19 -25.83 -23.40
N ARG A 45 5.52 -25.68 -23.43
CA ARG A 45 6.17 -24.37 -23.58
C ARG A 45 5.70 -23.63 -24.84
N LEU A 46 5.58 -24.34 -25.96
CA LEU A 46 5.17 -23.76 -27.23
C LEU A 46 3.65 -23.53 -27.32
N GLU A 47 2.83 -24.39 -26.71
CA GLU A 47 1.37 -24.23 -26.64
C GLU A 47 0.94 -23.05 -25.77
N TYR A 48 1.65 -22.76 -24.68
CA TYR A 48 1.32 -21.64 -23.78
C TYR A 48 2.01 -20.31 -24.14
N LEU A 49 2.91 -20.27 -25.14
CA LEU A 49 3.64 -19.05 -25.51
C LEU A 49 2.78 -17.96 -26.19
N PRO A 50 1.79 -18.28 -27.06
CA PRO A 50 0.91 -17.26 -27.63
C PRO A 50 -0.30 -16.94 -26.75
N GLU A 51 -0.63 -17.80 -25.77
CA GLU A 51 -1.67 -17.58 -24.76
C GLU A 51 -1.06 -17.15 -23.42
N HIS A 52 -0.23 -16.10 -23.43
CA HIS A 52 -0.42 -15.07 -22.42
C HIS A 52 -1.75 -14.37 -22.72
N ALA A 53 -2.84 -15.13 -22.60
CA ALA A 53 -4.16 -14.60 -22.58
C ALA A 53 -4.19 -13.77 -21.29
N TYR A 54 -3.97 -12.47 -21.46
CA TYR A 54 -4.47 -11.46 -20.55
C TYR A 54 -5.99 -11.56 -20.60
N VAL A 55 -6.53 -12.68 -20.10
CA VAL A 55 -7.93 -12.83 -19.82
C VAL A 55 -8.09 -11.90 -18.63
N GLU A 56 -8.47 -10.65 -18.92
CA GLU A 56 -9.20 -9.86 -17.94
C GLU A 56 -10.18 -10.82 -17.29
N ARG A 57 -10.31 -10.80 -15.98
CA ARG A 57 -11.10 -11.78 -15.23
C ARG A 57 -12.62 -11.59 -15.51
N GLU A 58 -13.06 -11.61 -16.75
CA GLU A 58 -14.43 -11.35 -17.19
C GLU A 58 -15.39 -12.47 -16.79
N TRP A 59 -14.88 -13.62 -16.36
CA TRP A 59 -15.69 -14.73 -15.88
C TRP A 59 -16.52 -14.36 -14.64
N PHE A 60 -16.13 -13.34 -13.83
CA PHE A 60 -17.00 -12.82 -12.76
C PHE A 60 -17.86 -11.62 -13.19
N LEU A 61 -17.54 -10.90 -14.28
CA LEU A 61 -18.31 -9.74 -14.75
C LEU A 61 -19.68 -10.13 -15.33
N LYS A 62 -19.85 -11.40 -15.71
CA LYS A 62 -21.12 -11.96 -16.21
C LYS A 62 -22.16 -12.18 -15.10
N SER A 63 -21.74 -12.15 -13.84
CA SER A 63 -22.62 -12.18 -12.68
C SER A 63 -23.16 -10.78 -12.42
N SER A 64 -24.21 -10.39 -13.13
CA SER A 64 -24.92 -9.14 -12.82
C SER A 64 -25.30 -9.13 -11.33
N PRO A 65 -24.89 -8.12 -10.54
CA PRO A 65 -25.27 -8.02 -9.13
C PRO A 65 -26.79 -7.81 -8.92
N ARG A 66 -27.56 -7.64 -10.01
CA ARG A 66 -29.01 -7.40 -9.98
C ARG A 66 -29.89 -8.65 -10.01
N SER A 67 -29.35 -9.87 -9.88
CA SER A 67 -30.22 -11.05 -9.81
C SER A 67 -30.98 -11.05 -8.48
N HIS A 68 -32.32 -11.04 -8.56
CA HIS A 68 -33.30 -10.89 -7.45
C HIS A 68 -33.33 -12.02 -6.40
N ILE A 69 -32.22 -12.74 -6.22
CA ILE A 69 -32.03 -13.76 -5.18
C ILE A 69 -30.88 -13.22 -4.36
N LYS A 70 -31.16 -12.65 -3.16
CA LYS A 70 -30.17 -12.00 -2.26
C LYS A 70 -28.79 -12.68 -2.40
N PRO A 71 -27.91 -12.18 -3.29
CA PRO A 71 -26.62 -12.80 -3.42
C PRO A 71 -25.87 -12.22 -2.24
N LYS A 72 -25.28 -13.08 -1.42
CA LYS A 72 -24.16 -12.67 -0.59
C LYS A 72 -23.23 -11.92 -1.53
N ILE A 73 -23.17 -10.59 -1.44
CA ILE A 73 -22.39 -9.76 -2.37
C ILE A 73 -21.01 -10.39 -2.36
N ASP A 74 -20.58 -10.90 -3.51
CA ASP A 74 -19.25 -11.48 -3.61
C ASP A 74 -18.27 -10.34 -3.42
N ARG A 75 -17.71 -10.25 -2.21
CA ARG A 75 -16.85 -9.16 -1.78
C ARG A 75 -15.66 -9.00 -2.71
N GLN A 76 -15.14 -10.10 -3.26
CA GLN A 76 -14.04 -10.06 -4.22
C GLN A 76 -14.49 -9.48 -5.56
N CYS A 77 -15.71 -9.78 -5.99
CA CYS A 77 -16.31 -9.16 -7.17
C CYS A 77 -16.50 -7.66 -6.97
N LEU A 78 -17.04 -7.23 -5.82
CA LEU A 78 -17.21 -5.82 -5.48
C LEU A 78 -15.88 -5.07 -5.44
N GLU A 79 -14.87 -5.63 -4.77
CA GLU A 79 -13.51 -5.08 -4.73
C GLU A 79 -12.95 -4.91 -6.13
N TYR A 80 -13.07 -5.94 -6.97
CA TYR A 80 -12.57 -5.85 -8.34
C TYR A 80 -13.31 -4.80 -9.15
N THR A 81 -14.64 -4.80 -9.16
CA THR A 81 -15.43 -3.90 -10.00
C THR A 81 -15.21 -2.44 -9.61
N THR A 82 -15.19 -2.16 -8.31
CA THR A 82 -14.95 -0.81 -7.79
C THR A 82 -13.52 -0.35 -8.06
N THR A 83 -12.53 -1.23 -7.93
CA THR A 83 -11.14 -0.95 -8.34
C THR A 83 -11.05 -0.64 -9.84
N LYS A 84 -11.72 -1.45 -10.69
CA LYS A 84 -11.74 -1.25 -12.14
C LYS A 84 -12.38 0.10 -12.52
N LEU A 85 -13.47 0.49 -11.84
CA LEU A 85 -14.10 1.80 -12.02
C LEU A 85 -13.17 2.94 -11.57
N TYR A 86 -12.53 2.80 -10.41
CA TYR A 86 -11.57 3.77 -9.90
C TYR A 86 -10.40 4.00 -10.88
N CYS A 87 -9.79 2.92 -11.39
CA CYS A 87 -8.69 3.01 -12.36
C CYS A 87 -9.11 3.62 -13.70
N ARG A 88 -10.39 3.57 -14.06
CA ARG A 88 -10.95 4.21 -15.26
C ARG A 88 -11.33 5.68 -15.05
N GLY A 89 -11.16 6.21 -13.84
CA GLY A 89 -11.59 7.57 -13.48
C GLY A 89 -13.10 7.71 -13.26
N GLU A 90 -13.84 6.60 -13.22
CA GLU A 90 -15.29 6.59 -12.98
C GLU A 90 -15.61 6.65 -11.48
N TYR A 91 -15.05 7.65 -10.79
CA TYR A 91 -15.05 7.76 -9.32
C TYR A 91 -16.45 7.79 -8.70
N ALA A 92 -17.39 8.53 -9.29
CA ALA A 92 -18.75 8.63 -8.77
C ALA A 92 -19.49 7.28 -8.76
N LYS A 93 -19.31 6.48 -9.82
CA LYS A 93 -19.91 5.14 -9.91
C LYS A 93 -19.27 4.15 -8.95
N ALA A 94 -17.95 4.23 -8.79
CA ALA A 94 -17.23 3.42 -7.80
C ALA A 94 -17.73 3.74 -6.38
N LEU A 95 -17.87 5.02 -6.05
CA LEU A 95 -18.40 5.47 -4.77
C LEU A 95 -19.84 4.99 -4.54
N GLU A 96 -20.73 5.13 -5.53
CA GLU A 96 -22.12 4.68 -5.44
C GLU A 96 -22.23 3.18 -5.10
N GLN A 97 -21.49 2.32 -5.81
CA GLN A 97 -21.48 0.88 -5.56
C GLN A 97 -20.96 0.53 -4.16
N ILE A 98 -19.93 1.26 -3.70
CA ILE A 98 -19.37 1.09 -2.38
C ILE A 98 -20.38 1.49 -1.31
N LEU A 99 -21.03 2.65 -1.44
CA LEU A 99 -22.04 3.14 -0.50
C LEU A 99 -23.28 2.23 -0.44
N GLU A 100 -23.72 1.68 -1.57
CA GLU A 100 -24.82 0.70 -1.62
C GLU A 100 -24.47 -0.58 -0.85
N ALA A 101 -23.22 -1.04 -0.96
CA ALA A 101 -22.72 -2.18 -0.18
C ALA A 101 -22.70 -1.86 1.33
N PHE A 102 -22.33 -0.63 1.73
CA PHE A 102 -22.37 -0.18 3.13
C PHE A 102 -23.79 -0.14 3.71
N GLN A 103 -24.80 0.21 2.90
CA GLN A 103 -26.20 0.29 3.36
C GLN A 103 -26.87 -1.08 3.50
N THR A 104 -26.47 -2.04 2.66
CA THR A 104 -27.12 -3.36 2.59
C THR A 104 -26.63 -4.35 3.65
N THR A 105 -25.41 -4.21 4.17
CA THR A 105 -24.87 -5.18 5.14
C THR A 105 -25.37 -4.99 6.58
N GLY A 106 -26.01 -3.85 6.92
CA GLY A 106 -26.71 -3.61 8.20
C GLY A 106 -25.84 -3.57 9.45
N GLU A 107 -24.69 -4.23 9.44
CA GLU A 107 -23.58 -4.11 10.36
C GLU A 107 -22.29 -3.91 9.53
N PRO A 108 -21.32 -3.13 10.04
CA PRO A 108 -19.99 -3.12 9.48
C PRO A 108 -19.32 -4.45 9.88
N GLU A 109 -19.68 -5.55 9.20
CA GLU A 109 -18.74 -6.66 9.05
C GLU A 109 -17.40 -6.05 8.65
N PRO A 110 -16.26 -6.60 9.10
CA PRO A 110 -14.95 -6.04 8.79
C PRO A 110 -14.75 -6.06 7.27
N MET A 111 -15.18 -4.97 6.64
CA MET A 111 -15.03 -4.71 5.23
C MET A 111 -13.55 -4.72 4.93
N SER A 112 -13.24 -4.96 3.67
CA SER A 112 -11.85 -4.85 3.24
C SER A 112 -11.45 -3.42 3.47
N GLN A 113 -10.32 -3.29 4.15
CA GLN A 113 -9.67 -2.01 4.30
C GLN A 113 -9.41 -1.38 2.91
N GLU A 114 -9.28 -2.23 1.89
CA GLU A 114 -9.16 -1.93 0.48
C GLU A 114 -10.43 -1.27 -0.09
N LEU A 115 -11.64 -1.79 0.19
CA LEU A 115 -12.89 -1.13 -0.22
C LEU A 115 -13.05 0.24 0.42
N LEU A 116 -12.65 0.35 1.70
CA LEU A 116 -12.70 1.63 2.40
C LEU A 116 -11.70 2.63 1.79
N ASP A 117 -10.48 2.20 1.51
CA ASP A 117 -9.43 3.02 0.87
C ASP A 117 -9.88 3.50 -0.51
N ILE A 118 -10.38 2.60 -1.36
CA ILE A 118 -10.92 2.92 -2.69
C ILE A 118 -12.13 3.85 -2.56
N GLY A 119 -13.00 3.61 -1.59
CA GLY A 119 -14.18 4.45 -1.33
C GLY A 119 -13.81 5.88 -0.99
N ILE A 120 -12.84 6.07 -0.08
CA ILE A 120 -12.35 7.41 0.28
C ILE A 120 -11.70 8.09 -0.94
N ARG A 121 -10.82 7.40 -1.67
CA ARG A 121 -10.17 7.98 -2.86
C ARG A 121 -11.17 8.31 -3.96
N SER A 122 -12.21 7.48 -4.12
CA SER A 122 -13.30 7.71 -5.07
C SER A 122 -14.16 8.91 -4.65
N ALA A 123 -14.43 9.08 -3.35
CA ALA A 123 -15.12 10.27 -2.85
C ALA A 123 -14.32 11.55 -3.10
N ILE A 124 -13.00 11.53 -2.86
CA ILE A 124 -12.11 12.64 -3.20
C ILE A 124 -12.12 12.90 -4.72
N GLY A 125 -11.97 11.85 -5.54
CA GLY A 125 -11.97 11.96 -7.00
C GLY A 125 -13.31 12.43 -7.60
N ALA A 126 -14.43 12.13 -6.94
CA ALA A 126 -15.76 12.60 -7.29
C ALA A 126 -16.10 13.99 -6.72
N ASN A 127 -15.15 14.62 -6.01
CA ASN A 127 -15.30 15.90 -5.33
C ASN A 127 -16.43 15.92 -4.27
N ASP A 128 -16.57 14.82 -3.52
CA ASP A 128 -17.58 14.64 -2.46
C ASP A 128 -16.93 14.61 -1.07
N PRO A 129 -16.82 15.77 -0.39
CA PRO A 129 -16.16 15.84 0.92
C PRO A 129 -16.99 15.20 2.04
N VAL A 130 -18.31 15.12 1.89
CA VAL A 130 -19.21 14.59 2.92
C VAL A 130 -19.01 13.08 3.04
N ASN A 131 -19.06 12.38 1.91
CA ASN A 131 -18.84 10.93 1.90
C ASN A 131 -17.39 10.57 2.20
N ALA A 132 -16.41 11.37 1.78
CA ALA A 132 -15.00 11.15 2.13
C ALA A 132 -14.79 11.14 3.65
N VAL A 133 -15.34 12.14 4.36
CA VAL A 133 -15.26 12.23 5.82
C VAL A 133 -16.04 11.11 6.50
N GLY A 134 -17.24 10.80 6.00
CA GLY A 134 -18.07 9.70 6.54
C GLY A 134 -17.34 8.36 6.52
N LEU A 135 -16.73 8.02 5.39
CA LEU A 135 -15.93 6.80 5.22
C LEU A 135 -14.66 6.83 6.08
N ALA A 136 -13.94 7.96 6.14
CA ALA A 136 -12.76 8.09 6.98
C ALA A 136 -13.07 7.81 8.47
N ARG A 137 -14.17 8.36 8.98
CA ARG A 137 -14.63 8.13 10.36
C ARG A 137 -15.06 6.69 10.61
N LEU A 138 -15.73 6.05 9.65
CA LEU A 138 -16.10 4.64 9.73
C LEU A 138 -14.86 3.73 9.86
N GLY A 139 -13.75 4.13 9.24
CA GLY A 139 -12.47 3.45 9.28
C GLY A 139 -11.66 3.57 10.57
N LYS A 140 -12.09 4.36 11.56
CA LYS A 140 -11.26 4.73 12.73
C LYS A 140 -10.69 3.51 13.47
N SER A 141 -11.46 2.44 13.60
CA SER A 141 -11.02 1.19 14.26
C SER A 141 -9.93 0.41 13.50
N SER A 142 -9.76 0.68 12.20
CA SER A 142 -8.81 -0.02 11.33
C SER A 142 -7.42 0.63 11.28
N TRP A 143 -7.30 1.90 11.69
CA TRP A 143 -6.07 2.68 11.54
C TRP A 143 -4.85 2.07 12.26
N LYS A 144 -5.06 1.29 13.32
CA LYS A 144 -3.98 0.64 14.11
C LYS A 144 -3.66 -0.80 13.70
N ARG A 145 -4.44 -1.43 12.79
CA ARG A 145 -4.41 -2.89 12.64
C ARG A 145 -3.35 -3.42 11.68
N ILE A 146 -3.46 -3.11 10.38
CA ILE A 146 -2.75 -3.87 9.34
C ILE A 146 -1.76 -3.02 8.54
N GLN A 147 -2.12 -1.78 8.21
CA GLN A 147 -1.28 -0.94 7.34
C GLN A 147 -1.41 0.56 7.64
N ALA A 148 -0.28 1.26 7.55
CA ALA A 148 -0.16 2.71 7.68
C ALA A 148 -0.96 3.49 6.61
N GLY A 149 -1.17 2.86 5.44
CA GLY A 149 -1.83 3.49 4.28
C GLY A 149 -3.26 3.93 4.56
N GLY A 150 -4.05 3.11 5.26
CA GLY A 150 -5.46 3.46 5.54
C GLY A 150 -5.62 4.71 6.41
N ALA A 151 -4.71 4.90 7.37
CA ALA A 151 -4.68 6.12 8.18
C ALA A 151 -4.24 7.34 7.35
N ALA A 152 -3.29 7.16 6.43
CA ALA A 152 -2.90 8.22 5.49
C ALA A 152 -4.08 8.67 4.61
N THR A 153 -4.82 7.72 4.06
CA THR A 153 -5.98 8.00 3.21
C THR A 153 -7.11 8.67 3.99
N ALA A 154 -7.34 8.29 5.25
CA ALA A 154 -8.28 8.99 6.12
C ALA A 154 -7.87 10.44 6.38
N ALA A 155 -6.57 10.70 6.59
CA ALA A 155 -6.04 12.06 6.73
C ALA A 155 -6.23 12.89 5.45
N ASP A 156 -6.03 12.27 4.28
CA ASP A 156 -6.27 12.92 2.98
C ASP A 156 -7.75 13.32 2.84
N ALA A 157 -8.70 12.51 3.30
CA ALA A 157 -10.13 12.85 3.32
C ALA A 157 -10.45 14.06 4.20
N PHE A 158 -9.91 14.10 5.43
CA PHE A 158 -10.11 15.24 6.34
C PHE A 158 -9.50 16.52 5.78
N ASN A 159 -8.28 16.43 5.23
CA ASN A 159 -7.63 17.55 4.57
C ASN A 159 -8.38 18.03 3.32
N PHE A 160 -8.98 17.11 2.56
CA PHE A 160 -9.82 17.43 1.41
C PHE A 160 -11.10 18.17 1.82
N ALA A 161 -11.73 17.75 2.91
CA ALA A 161 -12.92 18.41 3.47
C ALA A 161 -12.62 19.70 4.27
N ASN A 162 -11.39 20.22 4.21
CA ASN A 162 -10.93 21.39 4.96
C ASN A 162 -11.06 21.25 6.49
N LEU A 163 -10.85 20.04 7.01
CA LEU A 163 -10.83 19.70 8.43
C LEU A 163 -9.41 19.28 8.88
N PRO A 164 -8.42 20.20 8.86
CA PRO A 164 -7.02 19.84 9.10
C PRO A 164 -6.75 19.31 10.52
N PHE A 165 -7.54 19.70 11.52
CA PHE A 165 -7.38 19.20 12.88
C PHE A 165 -7.75 17.71 13.01
N ASP A 166 -8.84 17.30 12.34
CA ASP A 166 -9.26 15.89 12.31
C ASP A 166 -8.22 15.00 11.58
N ALA A 167 -7.39 15.59 10.70
CA ALA A 167 -6.34 14.86 9.97
C ALA A 167 -5.14 14.48 10.86
N PHE A 168 -4.92 15.13 12.01
CA PHE A 168 -3.78 14.82 12.88
C PHE A 168 -3.90 13.44 13.53
N GLU A 169 -5.08 13.09 14.03
CA GLU A 169 -5.30 11.83 14.75
C GLU A 169 -4.86 10.60 13.94
N PRO A 170 -5.31 10.39 12.68
CA PRO A 170 -4.87 9.24 11.91
C PRO A 170 -3.37 9.29 11.56
N LEU A 171 -2.80 10.46 11.27
CA LEU A 171 -1.37 10.57 10.95
C LEU A 171 -0.48 10.24 12.16
N ILE A 172 -0.83 10.75 13.33
CA ILE A 172 -0.12 10.50 14.59
C ILE A 172 -0.26 9.03 14.99
N THR A 173 -1.47 8.47 14.86
CA THR A 173 -1.73 7.05 15.06
C THR A 173 -0.85 6.17 14.16
N SER A 174 -0.73 6.56 12.89
CA SER A 174 0.10 5.85 11.91
C SER A 174 1.58 5.88 12.30
N ILE A 175 2.11 7.05 12.68
CA ILE A 175 3.51 7.20 13.12
C ILE A 175 3.75 6.38 14.40
N SER A 176 2.81 6.44 15.36
CA SER A 176 2.90 5.71 16.62
C SER A 176 2.84 4.19 16.44
N THR A 177 2.15 3.69 15.41
CA THR A 177 1.98 2.25 15.22
C THR A 177 3.04 1.68 14.28
N PHE A 178 3.26 2.32 13.13
CA PHE A 178 4.05 1.78 12.02
C PHE A 178 5.40 2.47 11.81
N GLY A 179 5.68 3.53 12.58
CA GLY A 179 6.94 4.25 12.52
C GLY A 179 6.98 5.38 11.49
N LEU A 180 8.19 5.88 11.25
CA LEU A 180 8.44 7.06 10.41
C LEU A 180 8.47 6.68 8.93
N GLN A 181 7.35 6.83 8.24
CA GLN A 181 7.25 6.61 6.79
C GLN A 181 7.21 7.95 6.06
N ALA A 182 8.03 8.12 5.01
CA ALA A 182 8.14 9.38 4.30
C ALA A 182 6.78 9.94 3.80
N PRO A 183 5.86 9.14 3.21
CA PRO A 183 4.57 9.65 2.76
C PRO A 183 3.65 10.13 3.90
N ILE A 184 3.83 9.60 5.12
CA ILE A 184 3.08 10.02 6.31
C ILE A 184 3.66 11.32 6.87
N LEU A 185 4.99 11.42 6.93
CA LEU A 185 5.67 12.65 7.36
C LEU A 185 5.36 13.83 6.43
N GLU A 186 5.28 13.57 5.13
CA GLU A 186 4.88 14.58 4.14
C GLU A 186 3.47 15.09 4.36
N ARG A 187 2.51 14.19 4.55
CA ARG A 187 1.12 14.54 4.88
C ARG A 187 1.02 15.28 6.21
N LEU A 188 1.82 14.88 7.20
CA LEU A 188 1.86 15.55 8.50
C LEU A 188 2.38 16.96 8.37
N LEU A 189 3.50 17.17 7.66
CA LEU A 189 4.04 18.51 7.40
C LEU A 189 3.02 19.38 6.66
N ALA A 190 2.40 18.86 5.59
CA ALA A 190 1.38 19.59 4.85
C ALA A 190 0.16 19.96 5.72
N THR A 191 -0.26 19.06 6.62
CA THR A 191 -1.34 19.33 7.58
C THR A 191 -0.92 20.41 8.60
N ILE A 192 0.31 20.33 9.13
CA ILE A 192 0.84 21.33 10.06
C ILE A 192 0.93 22.69 9.37
N ASP A 193 1.46 22.77 8.15
CA ASP A 193 1.59 24.02 7.39
C ASP A 193 0.25 24.77 7.23
N ARG A 194 -0.87 24.04 7.15
CA ARG A 194 -2.22 24.64 7.07
C ARG A 194 -2.69 25.28 8.38
N VAL A 195 -2.05 24.97 9.51
CA VAL A 195 -2.46 25.45 10.85
C VAL A 195 -1.33 26.09 11.66
N ALA A 196 -0.08 26.03 11.19
CA ALA A 196 1.14 26.38 11.93
C ALA A 196 1.20 27.84 12.37
N GLU A 197 0.55 28.76 11.65
CA GLU A 197 0.49 30.18 12.02
C GLU A 197 -0.25 30.42 13.35
N LYS A 198 -1.00 29.43 13.84
CA LYS A 198 -1.88 29.56 15.01
C LYS A 198 -1.18 29.30 16.34
N SER A 199 0.02 28.72 16.37
CA SER A 199 0.69 28.33 17.62
C SER A 199 2.19 28.12 17.44
N ASP A 200 3.00 28.67 18.35
CA ASP A 200 4.45 28.45 18.36
C ASP A 200 4.81 26.98 18.63
N VAL A 201 4.03 26.28 19.46
CA VAL A 201 4.20 24.83 19.73
C VAL A 201 4.05 24.01 18.44
N LEU A 202 3.20 24.45 17.49
CA LEU A 202 3.08 23.80 16.19
C LEU A 202 4.27 24.07 15.27
N LYS A 203 4.95 25.22 15.41
CA LYS A 203 6.19 25.53 14.67
C LYS A 203 7.36 24.67 15.16
N ASP A 204 7.44 24.44 16.47
CA ASP A 204 8.44 23.53 17.05
C ASP A 204 8.18 22.09 16.61
N PHE A 205 6.93 21.65 16.70
CA PHE A 205 6.52 20.33 16.23
C PHE A 205 6.80 20.14 14.73
N ARG A 206 6.50 21.15 13.90
CA ARG A 206 6.84 21.17 12.48
C ARG A 206 8.34 20.97 12.25
N SER A 207 9.18 21.70 12.99
CA SER A 207 10.63 21.66 12.85
C SER A 207 11.18 20.27 13.17
N MET A 208 10.66 19.63 14.22
CA MET A 208 10.99 18.25 14.57
C MET A 208 10.58 17.26 13.47
N VAL A 209 9.37 17.38 12.92
CA VAL A 209 8.91 16.51 11.81
C VAL A 209 9.76 16.71 10.56
N LEU A 210 10.14 17.96 10.26
CA LEU A 210 11.00 18.30 9.12
C LEU A 210 12.40 17.69 9.29
N ALA A 211 13.01 17.81 10.48
CA ALA A 211 14.29 17.20 10.79
C ALA A 211 14.26 15.66 10.63
N ALA A 212 13.21 15.02 11.15
CA ALA A 212 13.02 13.57 11.00
C ALA A 212 12.81 13.13 9.54
N LYS A 213 12.15 13.96 8.71
CA LYS A 213 12.00 13.71 7.27
C LYS A 213 13.35 13.80 6.56
N MET A 214 14.10 14.89 6.77
CA MET A 214 15.37 15.14 6.07
C MET A 214 16.41 14.05 6.33
N ARG A 215 16.57 13.62 7.58
CA ARG A 215 17.49 12.51 7.92
C ARG A 215 17.12 11.17 7.31
N ARG A 216 15.84 10.95 6.99
CA ARG A 216 15.41 9.75 6.26
C ARG A 216 15.60 9.85 4.75
N GLN A 217 15.71 11.06 4.21
CA GLN A 217 16.04 11.32 2.82
C GLN A 217 17.54 11.37 2.57
N GLU A 218 18.37 11.45 3.63
CA GLU A 218 19.79 11.17 3.50
C GLU A 218 19.93 9.77 2.87
N PRO A 219 20.67 9.65 1.75
CA PRO A 219 20.90 8.36 1.13
C PRO A 219 21.65 7.51 2.15
N GLY A 220 20.91 6.66 2.86
CA GLY A 220 21.51 5.63 3.67
C GLY A 220 22.40 4.84 2.73
N ASN A 221 23.71 4.82 3.01
CA ASN A 221 24.75 4.13 2.26
C ASN A 221 24.12 2.95 1.54
N SER A 222 24.02 3.05 0.22
CA SER A 222 23.40 2.01 -0.58
C SER A 222 24.08 0.70 -0.19
N ILE A 223 23.31 -0.35 0.07
CA ILE A 223 23.86 -1.71 0.29
C ILE A 223 24.69 -2.19 -0.91
N PHE A 224 24.66 -1.46 -2.04
CA PHE A 224 25.48 -1.68 -3.23
C PHE A 224 26.65 -0.69 -3.39
N GLU A 225 26.79 0.30 -2.52
CA GLU A 225 27.94 1.22 -2.53
C GLU A 225 29.12 0.59 -1.80
N THR A 226 29.92 -0.16 -2.57
CA THR A 226 31.28 -0.51 -2.16
C THR A 226 32.11 0.77 -2.20
N SER A 227 32.32 1.35 -1.02
CA SER A 227 33.44 2.22 -0.67
C SER A 227 33.96 3.17 -1.76
N ILE A 228 33.49 4.42 -1.74
CA ILE A 228 34.27 5.54 -2.25
C ILE A 228 34.43 6.55 -1.09
N PRO A 229 35.65 6.78 -0.58
CA PRO A 229 35.89 7.90 0.32
C PRO A 229 35.91 9.16 -0.54
N SER A 230 34.78 9.84 -0.67
CA SER A 230 34.73 11.17 -1.28
C SER A 230 34.54 12.21 -0.19
N SER A 231 35.69 12.68 0.28
CA SER A 231 35.87 14.06 0.76
C SER A 231 35.24 15.04 -0.24
N SER A 232 34.70 16.14 0.31
CA SER A 232 34.16 17.33 -0.35
C SER A 232 32.68 17.30 -0.75
N LEU A 233 31.83 17.66 0.22
CA LEU A 233 30.65 18.49 -0.06
C LEU A 233 30.90 19.90 0.49
N PRO A 234 30.40 20.97 -0.16
CA PRO A 234 30.64 22.33 0.26
C PRO A 234 29.90 22.63 1.57
N GLU A 235 30.65 23.09 2.58
CA GLU A 235 30.13 23.80 3.75
C GLU A 235 29.42 25.09 3.31
N ALA A 236 28.18 24.98 2.87
CA ALA A 236 27.28 26.12 2.74
C ALA A 236 25.84 25.63 2.83
N GLN A 237 25.12 26.12 3.85
CA GLN A 237 23.69 25.94 4.12
C GLN A 237 23.26 24.73 4.98
N LEU A 238 24.11 24.30 5.91
CA LEU A 238 23.62 23.80 7.19
C LEU A 238 24.02 24.82 8.26
N ASP A 239 23.18 25.84 8.43
CA ASP A 239 22.99 26.35 9.79
C ASP A 239 22.45 25.16 10.58
N ARG A 240 23.40 24.45 11.20
CA ARG A 240 23.15 23.39 12.15
C ARG A 240 22.20 23.98 13.18
N ALA A 241 20.93 23.62 13.09
CA ALA A 241 20.03 23.68 14.22
C ALA A 241 20.55 22.66 15.25
N GLU A 242 21.60 23.03 15.99
CA GLU A 242 21.99 22.43 17.27
C GLU A 242 20.97 22.84 18.36
N GLY A 243 19.69 22.80 18.02
CA GLY A 243 18.60 22.89 18.97
C GLY A 243 18.12 21.47 19.23
N THR A 244 18.17 21.03 20.48
CA THR A 244 17.39 19.89 20.95
C THR A 244 15.96 20.07 20.47
N HIS A 245 15.49 19.23 19.54
CA HIS A 245 14.15 19.30 18.97
C HIS A 245 13.13 18.66 19.92
N GLN A 246 13.15 19.10 21.18
CA GLN A 246 12.30 18.57 22.22
C GLN A 246 11.04 19.44 22.34
N VAL A 247 9.87 18.84 22.07
CA VAL A 247 8.60 19.46 22.46
C VAL A 247 8.42 19.21 23.96
N ASP A 248 8.78 20.19 24.77
CA ASP A 248 8.78 20.06 26.23
C ASP A 248 7.36 19.97 26.84
N ASP A 249 6.35 20.49 26.14
CA ASP A 249 4.96 20.47 26.59
C ASP A 249 4.05 19.63 25.68
N VAL A 250 4.01 18.33 25.99
CA VAL A 250 3.14 17.35 25.30
C VAL A 250 1.65 17.69 25.47
N VAL A 251 1.27 18.30 26.60
CA VAL A 251 -0.13 18.65 26.89
C VAL A 251 -0.54 19.85 26.05
N ALA A 252 0.30 20.89 25.97
CA ALA A 252 0.06 22.01 25.08
C ALA A 252 0.00 21.58 23.62
N LEU A 253 0.87 20.65 23.19
CA LEU A 253 0.81 20.13 21.82
C LEU A 253 -0.48 19.33 21.56
N ALA A 254 -0.90 18.46 22.50
CA ALA A 254 -2.16 17.71 22.37
C ALA A 254 -3.37 18.65 22.24
N LEU A 255 -3.40 19.73 23.04
CA LEU A 255 -4.44 20.76 22.98
C LEU A 255 -4.39 21.54 21.66
N ALA A 256 -3.20 21.92 21.20
CA ALA A 256 -3.02 22.63 19.94
C ALA A 256 -3.46 21.79 18.73
N LEU A 257 -3.23 20.48 18.78
CA LEU A 257 -3.63 19.52 17.75
C LEU A 257 -5.09 19.03 17.90
N ARG A 258 -5.78 19.38 19.01
CA ARG A 258 -7.14 18.93 19.35
C ARG A 258 -7.30 17.41 19.39
N LEU A 259 -6.30 16.71 19.90
CA LEU A 259 -6.34 15.26 20.00
C LEU A 259 -7.17 14.82 21.21
N GLU A 260 -8.01 13.80 21.02
CA GLU A 260 -8.80 13.19 22.10
C GLU A 260 -7.92 12.38 23.09
N ASN A 261 -6.76 11.90 22.62
CA ASN A 261 -5.85 11.03 23.38
C ASN A 261 -4.39 11.38 23.09
N ASP A 262 -3.56 11.45 24.14
CA ASP A 262 -2.13 11.77 24.06
C ASP A 262 -1.23 10.52 23.97
N VAL A 263 -1.77 9.30 24.12
CA VAL A 263 -0.99 8.05 24.06
C VAL A 263 -0.30 7.89 22.70
N ASP A 264 -1.04 8.04 21.62
CA ASP A 264 -0.46 7.94 20.27
C ASP A 264 0.47 9.13 19.98
N LEU A 265 0.17 10.31 20.52
CA LEU A 265 1.03 11.48 20.41
C LEU A 265 2.39 11.22 21.06
N ARG A 266 2.43 10.72 22.30
CA ARG A 266 3.69 10.35 22.99
C ARG A 266 4.48 9.31 22.21
N GLY A 267 3.79 8.29 21.69
CA GLY A 267 4.41 7.26 20.85
C GLY A 267 4.99 7.82 19.55
N ALA A 268 4.32 8.80 18.94
CA ALA A 268 4.79 9.48 17.75
C ALA A 268 5.98 10.42 18.05
N LEU A 269 5.89 11.24 19.11
CA LEU A 269 6.97 12.13 19.57
C LEU A 269 8.25 11.36 19.88
N LEU A 270 8.16 10.23 20.59
CA LEU A 270 9.32 9.38 20.88
C LEU A 270 10.02 8.92 19.60
N ARG A 271 9.24 8.57 18.57
CA ARG A 271 9.79 8.12 17.28
C ARG A 271 10.35 9.28 16.48
N LEU A 272 9.66 10.43 16.46
CA LEU A 272 10.10 11.64 15.80
C LEU A 272 11.40 12.17 16.41
N GLY A 273 11.53 12.23 17.74
CA GLY A 273 12.78 12.63 18.41
C GLY A 273 13.94 11.70 18.09
N LYS A 274 13.72 10.37 18.09
CA LYS A 274 14.73 9.40 17.62
C LYS A 274 15.10 9.61 16.15
N GLY A 275 14.12 9.90 15.30
CA GLY A 275 14.34 10.16 13.88
C GLY A 275 15.01 11.51 13.58
N ALA A 276 14.79 12.50 14.44
CA ALA A 276 15.38 13.84 14.35
C ALA A 276 16.78 13.91 14.96
N GLY A 277 17.19 12.91 15.75
CA GLY A 277 18.54 12.77 16.28
C GLY A 277 18.75 13.10 17.75
N ASP A 278 17.68 13.33 18.52
CA ASP A 278 17.78 13.75 19.92
C ASP A 278 18.11 12.60 20.90
N VAL A 279 18.26 11.37 20.40
CA VAL A 279 18.67 10.23 21.21
C VAL A 279 19.93 9.62 20.62
N GLU A 280 21.06 9.75 21.32
CA GLU A 280 22.27 8.95 21.07
C GLU A 280 21.92 7.45 21.16
N THR A 281 21.54 6.85 20.04
CA THR A 281 21.52 5.41 19.93
C THR A 281 22.97 4.96 19.86
N LYS A 282 23.55 4.58 21.01
CA LYS A 282 24.74 3.73 21.04
C LYS A 282 24.46 2.53 20.14
N ALA A 283 25.12 2.50 18.97
CA ALA A 283 25.10 1.35 18.09
C ALA A 283 25.62 0.15 18.89
N LYS A 284 24.74 -0.78 19.28
CA LYS A 284 25.18 -2.10 19.73
C LYS A 284 25.77 -2.80 18.50
N GLY A 285 27.10 -2.75 18.40
CA GLY A 285 27.84 -3.51 17.41
C GLY A 285 27.53 -4.98 17.54
N VAL A 286 27.08 -5.59 16.45
CA VAL A 286 26.92 -7.04 16.29
C VAL A 286 28.32 -7.66 16.20
N ARG A 287 29.03 -7.77 17.33
CA ARG A 287 30.23 -8.59 17.50
C ARG A 287 30.48 -8.94 18.97
N GLU A 288 29.49 -9.51 19.65
CA GLU A 288 29.73 -10.30 20.87
C GLU A 288 28.72 -11.47 20.89
N LEU A 289 29.05 -12.51 20.14
CA LEU A 289 28.63 -13.90 20.36
C LEU A 289 29.88 -14.77 20.26
#